data_AF-A0A3B3X598-F1
#
_entry.id   AF-A0A3B3X598-F1
#
_cell.length_a   1.000
_cell.length_b   1.000
_cell.length_c   1.000
_cell.angle_alpha   90.00
_cell.angle_beta   90.00
_cell.angle_gamma   90.00
#
_symmetry.space_group_name_H-M   'P 1'
#
loop_
_entity.id
_entity.type
_entity.pdbx_description
1 polymer ?
#
loop_
_entity_poly.entity_id
_entity_poly.type
_entity_poly.pdbx_seq_one_letter_code
_entity_poly.pdbx_strand_id
1 'polypeptide(L)'
;MEGKHMSAFSLYQSLQSELPPPLKKPCQRVKVFSCANQIEPLCLLKQQQKESVTAESLDALLTELTRVNNSKERANNLFQWLLNPVPAKYFFRETWEKKPLYVQRKNPDYYKGLFSTAEFDRILRKENVQYGVNLDITSYVNGKRETHNPPGRALPFTVWDFYESGCSVRLLNPQAFSSTVWNVLSILQEKFDSMAGANVYLTPPGTQGFAPHYDDIEAFVIQLEGKKHWRVYKPSRKYQKEIGKPILDVVLEAGDLLFFPRGFIHQGNCLPDAHSLHITISSYQKNSWGDLLQKVIPAALEVAMEEDVEFRRGLPLNYLTYMGVQNSDKEDPRREIFLSRVEKLIKKLPNFAPVDAAVDQKAKEFFHDCLPPVLTPDELATSVQGAPARWENGKVKNVGVHITTQTKIKLLRGGCARLCGDGDAVHLCYTVDNSRVYHKEEPKSFEIQAEHTDAVEFLIHSYPNFVTVETLPCDFIQDKIALAELLFEKGIIHTSEPLEAPPAVESE
;
A
#
# COMPACT_ATOMS: atom_id res chain seq x y z
N MET A 1 47.89 -6.60 5.89
CA MET A 1 46.98 -7.23 4.91
C MET A 1 45.57 -7.04 5.45
N GLU A 2 44.90 -6.01 4.97
CA GLU A 2 43.50 -5.70 5.31
C GLU A 2 42.60 -6.78 4.71
N GLY A 3 41.98 -7.58 5.58
CA GLY A 3 40.91 -8.48 5.18
C GLY A 3 39.59 -7.72 5.22
N LYS A 4 39.06 -7.33 4.05
CA LYS A 4 37.66 -6.90 3.94
C LYS A 4 36.76 -8.08 4.28
N HIS A 5 36.24 -8.10 5.51
CA HIS A 5 35.11 -8.95 5.86
C HIS A 5 33.87 -8.44 5.10
N MET A 6 33.45 -9.19 4.09
CA MET A 6 32.09 -9.03 3.55
C MET A 6 31.11 -9.66 4.56
N SER A 7 30.05 -8.93 4.91
CA SER A 7 28.99 -9.48 5.77
C SER A 7 28.23 -10.59 5.03
N ALA A 8 27.77 -11.60 5.76
CA ALA A 8 27.01 -12.72 5.21
C ALA A 8 25.74 -12.27 4.46
N PHE A 9 25.21 -11.10 4.80
CA PHE A 9 24.10 -10.43 4.11
C PHE A 9 24.37 -10.19 2.60
N SER A 10 25.61 -9.83 2.25
CA SER A 10 26.03 -9.58 0.86
C SER A 10 26.09 -10.86 0.00
N LEU A 11 26.37 -12.01 0.62
CA LEU A 11 26.34 -13.32 -0.04
C LEU A 11 24.89 -13.79 -0.28
N TYR A 12 23.95 -13.43 0.60
CA TYR A 12 22.55 -13.85 0.48
C TYR A 12 21.82 -13.13 -0.67
N GLN A 13 22.10 -11.83 -0.89
CA GLN A 13 21.55 -11.09 -2.04
C GLN A 13 22.00 -11.66 -3.40
N SER A 14 23.23 -12.18 -3.50
CA SER A 14 23.72 -12.79 -4.75
C SER A 14 23.07 -14.13 -5.11
N LEU A 15 22.34 -14.77 -4.20
CA LEU A 15 21.74 -16.09 -4.40
C LEU A 15 20.24 -16.04 -4.77
N GLN A 16 19.58 -14.88 -4.69
CA GLN A 16 18.15 -14.76 -4.99
C GLN A 16 17.82 -14.68 -6.50
N SER A 17 18.80 -14.48 -7.38
CA SER A 17 18.55 -14.32 -8.82
C SER A 17 18.25 -15.61 -9.60
N GLU A 18 18.30 -16.80 -8.98
CA GLU A 18 18.16 -18.08 -9.69
C GLU A 18 17.24 -19.11 -9.01
N LEU A 19 15.98 -18.77 -8.72
CA LEU A 19 14.98 -19.78 -8.35
C LEU A 19 13.95 -20.03 -9.47
N PRO A 20 13.90 -21.25 -10.06
CA PRO A 20 12.87 -21.62 -11.03
C PRO A 20 11.50 -21.89 -10.35
N PRO A 21 10.38 -21.85 -11.10
CA PRO A 21 9.04 -21.95 -10.54
C PRO A 21 8.77 -23.33 -9.88
N PRO A 22 7.87 -23.39 -8.87
CA PRO A 22 7.68 -24.60 -8.07
C PRO A 22 7.03 -25.74 -8.87
N LEU A 23 7.66 -26.91 -8.84
CA LEU A 23 7.16 -28.16 -9.42
C LEU A 23 5.97 -28.75 -8.63
N LYS A 24 4.97 -29.23 -9.37
CA LYS A 24 3.76 -29.91 -8.87
C LYS A 24 4.12 -31.17 -8.06
N LYS A 25 3.61 -31.30 -6.83
CA LYS A 25 3.65 -32.54 -6.04
C LYS A 25 2.33 -33.33 -6.10
N PRO A 26 2.35 -34.67 -5.98
CA PRO A 26 1.16 -35.51 -6.13
C PRO A 26 0.29 -35.54 -4.86
N CYS A 27 -0.98 -35.81 -5.10
CA CYS A 27 -2.10 -35.76 -4.18
C CYS A 27 -2.15 -36.96 -3.21
N GLN A 28 -2.30 -36.72 -1.90
CA GLN A 28 -2.73 -37.74 -0.93
C GLN A 28 -4.17 -37.44 -0.47
N ARG A 29 -5.01 -38.48 -0.46
CA ARG A 29 -6.45 -38.43 -0.11
C ARG A 29 -6.61 -38.31 1.41
N VAL A 30 -7.32 -37.29 1.87
CA VAL A 30 -7.80 -37.18 3.25
C VAL A 30 -9.33 -37.22 3.26
N LYS A 31 -9.90 -38.08 4.12
CA LYS A 31 -11.35 -38.24 4.32
C LYS A 31 -11.95 -37.00 4.99
N VAL A 32 -13.08 -36.52 4.46
CA VAL A 32 -13.81 -35.35 4.95
C VAL A 32 -14.94 -35.81 5.88
N PHE A 33 -14.99 -35.28 7.10
CA PHE A 33 -16.18 -35.33 7.95
C PHE A 33 -17.06 -34.11 7.65
N SER A 34 -18.33 -34.34 7.32
CA SER A 34 -19.33 -33.30 7.12
C SER A 34 -19.94 -32.89 8.46
N CYS A 35 -19.72 -31.65 8.89
CA CYS A 35 -20.57 -31.01 9.89
C CYS A 35 -21.36 -29.91 9.18
N ALA A 36 -22.65 -30.15 8.99
CA ALA A 36 -23.58 -29.22 8.38
C ALA A 36 -24.05 -28.22 9.45
N ASN A 37 -23.46 -27.03 9.46
CA ASN A 37 -24.08 -25.86 10.09
C ASN A 37 -24.46 -24.88 8.98
N GLN A 38 -25.77 -24.72 8.81
CA GLN A 38 -26.39 -23.70 7.96
C GLN A 38 -25.98 -22.33 8.48
N ILE A 39 -25.27 -21.56 7.66
CA ILE A 39 -25.01 -20.14 7.89
C ILE A 39 -25.98 -19.38 6.98
N GLU A 40 -27.00 -18.76 7.56
CA GLU A 40 -27.85 -17.80 6.86
C GLU A 40 -27.04 -16.53 6.51
N PRO A 41 -27.20 -15.96 5.30
CA PRO A 41 -26.57 -14.69 4.95
C PRO A 41 -27.33 -13.53 5.59
N LEU A 42 -26.75 -12.91 6.62
CA LEU A 42 -27.21 -11.60 7.10
C LEU A 42 -26.74 -10.53 6.09
N CYS A 43 -27.56 -10.30 5.06
CA CYS A 43 -27.43 -9.19 4.12
C CYS A 43 -28.63 -8.25 4.31
N LEU A 44 -28.38 -6.93 4.23
CA LEU A 44 -29.29 -5.80 4.49
C LEU A 44 -29.36 -5.33 5.95
N LEU A 45 -28.43 -4.44 6.34
CA LEU A 45 -28.78 -3.37 7.27
C LEU A 45 -29.74 -2.41 6.54
N LYS A 46 -31.04 -2.75 6.54
CA LYS A 46 -32.09 -1.75 6.30
C LYS A 46 -32.21 -0.92 7.57
N GLN A 47 -31.37 0.10 7.71
CA GLN A 47 -31.72 1.19 8.62
C GLN A 47 -32.92 1.92 8.01
N GLN A 48 -33.93 2.12 8.87
CA GLN A 48 -35.18 2.78 8.54
C GLN A 48 -34.91 4.16 7.94
N GLN A 49 -35.59 4.47 6.83
CA GLN A 49 -35.68 5.80 6.26
C GLN A 49 -36.13 6.80 7.33
N LYS A 50 -35.20 7.64 7.79
CA LYS A 50 -35.47 9.02 8.16
C LYS A 50 -34.16 9.79 8.07
N GLU A 51 -34.24 10.89 7.32
CA GLU A 51 -33.16 11.80 6.92
C GLU A 51 -32.27 11.28 5.78
N SER A 52 -32.46 11.87 4.60
CA SER A 52 -31.43 11.87 3.56
C SER A 52 -30.23 12.62 4.13
N VAL A 53 -29.29 11.90 4.73
CA VAL A 53 -27.95 12.43 4.95
C VAL A 53 -27.42 12.67 3.53
N THR A 54 -27.51 13.90 3.06
CA THR A 54 -26.82 14.35 1.85
C THR A 54 -25.35 14.19 2.16
N ALA A 55 -24.80 13.03 1.79
CA ALA A 55 -23.39 12.78 1.97
C ALA A 55 -22.63 13.88 1.24
N GLU A 56 -21.69 14.48 1.95
CA GLU A 56 -20.84 15.53 1.43
C GLU A 56 -20.14 15.06 0.15
N SER A 57 -20.09 15.91 -0.87
CA SER A 57 -19.34 15.63 -2.11
C SER A 57 -17.86 15.44 -1.81
N LEU A 58 -17.15 14.63 -2.62
CA LEU A 58 -15.72 14.40 -2.45
C LEU A 58 -14.91 15.71 -2.40
N ASP A 59 -15.21 16.70 -3.24
CA ASP A 59 -14.47 17.96 -3.28
C ASP A 59 -14.61 18.76 -1.97
N ALA A 60 -15.84 18.81 -1.43
CA ALA A 60 -16.10 19.43 -0.13
C ALA A 60 -15.35 18.68 0.98
N LEU A 61 -15.44 17.34 1.01
CA LEU A 61 -14.71 16.53 1.98
C LEU A 61 -13.20 16.79 1.90
N LEU A 62 -12.60 16.72 0.70
CA LEU A 62 -11.16 16.95 0.53
C LEU A 62 -10.76 18.36 0.99
N THR A 63 -11.64 19.36 0.80
CA THR A 63 -11.44 20.72 1.31
C THR A 63 -11.55 20.78 2.84
N GLU A 64 -12.50 20.07 3.45
CA GLU A 64 -12.59 19.99 4.91
C GLU A 64 -11.37 19.29 5.52
N LEU A 65 -10.89 18.22 4.87
CA LEU A 65 -9.70 17.51 5.30
C LEU A 65 -8.47 18.43 5.32
N THR A 66 -8.36 19.46 4.48
CA THR A 66 -7.21 20.37 4.55
C THR A 66 -7.14 21.15 5.87
N ARG A 67 -8.25 21.28 6.59
CA ARG A 67 -8.35 21.97 7.88
C ARG A 67 -8.03 21.07 9.07
N VAL A 68 -7.91 19.75 8.84
CA VAL A 68 -7.58 18.77 9.88
C VAL A 68 -6.07 18.68 10.01
N ASN A 69 -5.55 19.09 11.17
CA ASN A 69 -4.10 19.19 11.45
C ASN A 69 -3.38 17.84 11.60
N ASN A 70 -4.13 16.74 11.74
CA ASN A 70 -3.62 15.38 11.93
C ASN A 70 -3.92 14.52 10.70
N SER A 71 -2.89 14.05 10.00
CA SER A 71 -3.01 13.22 8.79
C SER A 71 -3.62 11.86 9.05
N LYS A 72 -3.36 11.26 10.21
CA LYS A 72 -4.01 10.00 10.62
C LYS A 72 -5.51 10.20 10.81
N GLU A 73 -5.92 11.36 11.29
CA GLU A 73 -7.34 11.73 11.39
C GLU A 73 -7.94 11.98 10.00
N ARG A 74 -7.22 12.65 9.10
CA ARG A 74 -7.63 12.80 7.69
C ARG A 74 -7.89 11.44 7.03
N ALA A 75 -6.97 10.49 7.23
CA ALA A 75 -7.07 9.13 6.72
C ALA A 75 -8.29 8.38 7.28
N ASN A 76 -8.55 8.52 8.59
CA ASN A 76 -9.74 7.95 9.22
C ASN A 76 -11.04 8.56 8.69
N ASN A 77 -11.09 9.88 8.51
CA ASN A 77 -12.27 10.59 8.03
C ASN A 77 -12.58 10.24 6.56
N LEU A 78 -11.56 10.24 5.68
CA LEU A 78 -11.73 9.81 4.29
C LEU A 78 -12.18 8.36 4.19
N PHE A 79 -11.59 7.46 4.98
CA PHE A 79 -11.97 6.06 4.97
C PHE A 79 -13.40 5.84 5.52
N GLN A 80 -13.79 6.58 6.56
CA GLN A 80 -15.16 6.53 7.07
C GLN A 80 -16.16 7.07 6.05
N TRP A 81 -15.83 8.16 5.35
CA TRP A 81 -16.63 8.65 4.23
C TRP A 81 -16.73 7.60 3.12
N LEU A 82 -15.63 6.91 2.77
CA LEU A 82 -15.65 5.86 1.75
C LEU A 82 -16.59 4.70 2.13
N LEU A 83 -16.73 4.37 3.41
CA LEU A 83 -17.56 3.26 3.90
C LEU A 83 -19.00 3.64 4.28
N ASN A 84 -19.32 4.93 4.39
CA ASN A 84 -20.62 5.41 4.87
C ASN A 84 -21.79 4.70 4.13
N PRO A 85 -22.80 4.15 4.86
CA PRO A 85 -23.07 4.28 6.30
C PRO A 85 -22.43 3.23 7.21
N VAL A 86 -21.54 2.38 6.70
CA VAL A 86 -20.90 1.34 7.52
C VAL A 86 -19.85 1.97 8.43
N PRO A 87 -19.93 1.80 9.76
CA PRO A 87 -18.89 2.30 10.66
C PRO A 87 -17.57 1.56 10.42
N ALA A 88 -16.46 2.28 10.30
CA ALA A 88 -15.13 1.71 10.03
C ALA A 88 -14.73 0.67 11.09
N LYS A 89 -15.06 0.90 12.37
CA LYS A 89 -14.83 -0.06 13.46
C LYS A 89 -15.55 -1.40 13.23
N TYR A 90 -16.79 -1.35 12.73
CA TYR A 90 -17.54 -2.57 12.39
C TYR A 90 -16.91 -3.26 11.17
N PHE A 91 -16.54 -2.48 10.14
CA PHE A 91 -15.91 -3.00 8.93
C PHE A 91 -14.65 -3.82 9.26
N PHE A 92 -13.69 -3.25 10.00
CA PHE A 92 -12.45 -3.97 10.34
C PHE A 92 -12.70 -5.20 11.21
N ARG A 93 -13.68 -5.13 12.13
CA ARG A 93 -13.97 -6.26 13.02
C ARG A 93 -14.68 -7.41 12.32
N GLU A 94 -15.67 -7.11 11.46
CA GLU A 94 -16.61 -8.12 10.95
C GLU A 94 -16.46 -8.44 9.46
N THR A 95 -15.78 -7.58 8.68
CA THR A 95 -15.81 -7.61 7.21
C THR A 95 -14.42 -7.75 6.60
N TRP A 96 -13.47 -6.91 7.00
CA TRP A 96 -12.09 -6.90 6.51
C TRP A 96 -11.47 -8.30 6.56
N GLU A 97 -10.89 -8.76 5.45
CA GLU A 97 -10.30 -10.09 5.27
C GLU A 97 -11.24 -11.29 5.52
N LYS A 98 -12.56 -11.06 5.64
CA LYS A 98 -13.53 -12.12 6.01
C LYS A 98 -14.60 -12.36 4.96
N LYS A 99 -15.26 -11.31 4.48
CA LYS A 99 -16.45 -11.43 3.62
C LYS A 99 -16.63 -10.18 2.74
N PRO A 100 -17.29 -10.32 1.58
CA PRO A 100 -17.63 -9.17 0.75
C PRO A 100 -18.64 -8.25 1.46
N LEU A 101 -18.61 -6.97 1.08
CA LEU A 101 -19.56 -5.95 1.51
C LEU A 101 -20.02 -5.15 0.30
N TYR A 102 -21.33 -4.97 0.18
CA TYR A 102 -21.94 -4.10 -0.82
C TYR A 102 -22.66 -2.95 -0.11
N VAL A 103 -22.35 -1.72 -0.52
CA VAL A 103 -22.99 -0.50 -0.04
C VAL A 103 -23.72 0.16 -1.21
N GLN A 104 -25.05 0.06 -1.20
CA GLN A 104 -25.92 0.73 -2.16
C GLN A 104 -26.24 2.15 -1.67
N ARG A 105 -25.88 3.18 -2.44
CA ARG A 105 -26.05 4.58 -2.01
C ARG A 105 -27.22 5.30 -2.63
N LYS A 106 -27.62 4.93 -3.85
CA LYS A 106 -28.63 5.68 -4.63
C LYS A 106 -28.30 7.17 -4.74
N ASN A 107 -27.00 7.50 -4.78
CA ASN A 107 -26.48 8.85 -4.96
C ASN A 107 -25.41 8.80 -6.06
N PRO A 108 -25.77 9.07 -7.33
CA PRO A 108 -24.82 8.98 -8.44
C PRO A 108 -23.66 9.98 -8.34
N ASP A 109 -23.84 11.09 -7.62
CA ASP A 109 -22.83 12.13 -7.47
C ASP A 109 -21.88 11.88 -6.29
N TYR A 110 -22.03 10.78 -5.54
CA TYR A 110 -21.21 10.52 -4.33
C TYR A 110 -19.71 10.58 -4.60
N TYR A 111 -19.26 10.02 -5.73
CA TYR A 111 -17.85 9.97 -6.13
C TYR A 111 -17.49 11.02 -7.20
N LYS A 112 -18.37 11.98 -7.45
CA LYS A 112 -18.10 13.06 -8.40
C LYS A 112 -16.82 13.80 -7.99
N GLY A 113 -15.94 14.02 -8.96
CA GLY A 113 -14.61 14.62 -8.76
C GLY A 113 -13.48 13.60 -8.65
N LEU A 114 -13.75 12.33 -8.30
CA LEU A 114 -12.71 11.31 -8.15
C LEU A 114 -12.02 10.97 -9.48
N PHE A 115 -12.80 10.52 -10.46
CA PHE A 115 -12.35 10.20 -11.82
C PHE A 115 -13.56 10.11 -12.75
N SER A 116 -13.38 10.33 -14.06
CA SER A 116 -14.45 10.28 -15.06
C SER A 116 -13.94 9.82 -16.42
N THR A 117 -14.84 9.47 -17.33
CA THR A 117 -14.50 9.16 -18.74
C THR A 117 -13.92 10.38 -19.44
N ALA A 118 -14.34 11.60 -19.07
CA ALA A 118 -13.74 12.84 -19.58
C ALA A 118 -12.28 13.00 -19.14
N GLU A 119 -11.97 12.68 -17.88
CA GLU A 119 -10.59 12.67 -17.39
C GLU A 119 -9.77 11.56 -18.07
N PHE A 120 -10.39 10.40 -18.32
CA PHE A 120 -9.77 9.32 -19.10
C PHE A 120 -9.36 9.80 -20.50
N ASP A 121 -10.27 10.43 -21.25
CA ASP A 121 -9.96 10.97 -22.60
C ASP A 121 -8.89 12.07 -22.54
N ARG A 122 -8.95 12.97 -21.55
CA ARG A 122 -7.92 14.00 -21.32
C ARG A 122 -6.55 13.35 -21.17
N ILE A 123 -6.45 12.30 -20.35
CA ILE A 123 -5.20 11.59 -20.09
C ILE A 123 -4.65 10.97 -21.38
N LEU A 124 -5.46 10.25 -22.15
CA LEU A 124 -5.05 9.68 -23.44
C LEU A 124 -4.52 10.74 -24.42
N ARG A 125 -5.15 11.92 -24.42
CA ARG A 125 -4.84 13.00 -25.35
C ARG A 125 -3.59 13.79 -24.96
N LYS A 126 -3.43 14.09 -23.67
CA LYS A 126 -2.41 15.02 -23.16
C LYS A 126 -1.18 14.32 -22.60
N GLU A 127 -1.34 13.12 -22.05
CA GLU A 127 -0.26 12.40 -21.38
C GLU A 127 0.38 11.35 -22.31
N ASN A 128 1.57 10.87 -21.94
CA ASN A 128 2.25 9.81 -22.65
C ASN A 128 1.85 8.42 -22.11
N VAL A 129 0.63 7.99 -22.39
CA VAL A 129 0.11 6.67 -21.98
C VAL A 129 0.63 5.57 -22.90
N GLN A 130 1.22 4.52 -22.35
CA GLN A 130 1.77 3.39 -23.11
C GLN A 130 0.95 2.11 -22.89
N TYR A 131 0.69 1.36 -23.96
CA TYR A 131 0.07 0.04 -23.85
C TYR A 131 0.96 -0.92 -23.06
N GLY A 132 0.37 -1.76 -22.20
CA GLY A 132 1.07 -2.73 -21.36
C GLY A 132 1.86 -2.13 -20.18
N VAL A 133 2.08 -0.82 -20.15
CA VAL A 133 2.71 -0.11 -19.02
C VAL A 133 1.67 0.64 -18.22
N ASN A 134 0.82 1.42 -18.90
CA ASN A 134 -0.21 2.23 -18.27
C ASN A 134 -1.61 1.74 -18.63
N LEU A 135 -1.79 1.17 -19.82
CA LEU A 135 -3.12 0.86 -20.34
C LEU A 135 -3.19 -0.53 -20.99
N ASP A 136 -4.27 -1.25 -20.71
CA ASP A 136 -4.60 -2.52 -21.36
C ASP A 136 -5.95 -2.47 -22.06
N ILE A 137 -6.04 -3.16 -23.19
CA ILE A 137 -7.27 -3.44 -23.91
C ILE A 137 -7.58 -4.94 -23.77
N THR A 138 -8.77 -5.27 -23.26
CA THR A 138 -9.14 -6.66 -22.98
C THR A 138 -10.57 -6.98 -23.39
N SER A 139 -10.81 -8.24 -23.75
CA SER A 139 -12.16 -8.78 -23.95
C SER A 139 -12.28 -10.17 -23.32
N TYR A 140 -13.51 -10.53 -22.98
CA TYR A 140 -13.87 -11.87 -22.53
C TYR A 140 -15.14 -12.32 -23.24
N VAL A 141 -14.96 -13.21 -24.21
CA VAL A 141 -16.02 -13.70 -25.08
C VAL A 141 -15.94 -15.23 -25.13
N ASN A 142 -17.08 -15.91 -25.03
CA ASN A 142 -17.18 -17.37 -25.13
C ASN A 142 -16.20 -18.13 -24.21
N GLY A 143 -16.00 -17.62 -22.99
CA GLY A 143 -15.12 -18.26 -22.01
C GLY A 143 -13.62 -17.99 -22.20
N LYS A 144 -13.22 -17.19 -23.20
CA LYS A 144 -11.83 -16.88 -23.51
C LYS A 144 -11.52 -15.40 -23.25
N ARG A 145 -10.46 -15.14 -22.48
CA ARG A 145 -9.94 -13.80 -22.23
C ARG A 145 -8.81 -13.48 -23.21
N GLU A 146 -8.85 -12.31 -23.83
CA GLU A 146 -7.85 -11.83 -24.78
C GLU A 146 -7.29 -10.46 -24.37
N THR A 147 -6.00 -10.21 -24.67
CA THR A 147 -5.36 -8.89 -24.62
C THR A 147 -5.18 -8.43 -26.05
N HIS A 148 -5.53 -7.17 -26.35
CA HIS A 148 -5.44 -6.59 -27.69
C HIS A 148 -4.43 -5.44 -27.79
N ASN A 149 -3.55 -5.29 -26.80
CA ASN A 149 -2.56 -4.22 -26.72
C ASN A 149 -1.68 -4.16 -27.98
N PRO A 150 -1.75 -3.08 -28.77
CA PRO A 150 -0.73 -2.76 -29.74
C PRO A 150 0.59 -2.39 -29.03
N PRO A 151 1.73 -2.42 -29.73
CA PRO A 151 2.96 -1.82 -29.20
C PRO A 151 2.86 -0.29 -29.18
N GLY A 152 3.50 0.34 -28.18
CA GLY A 152 3.71 1.79 -28.13
C GLY A 152 2.58 2.59 -27.47
N ARG A 153 2.43 3.85 -27.92
CA ARG A 153 1.56 4.85 -27.27
C ARG A 153 0.07 4.56 -27.51
N ALA A 154 -0.70 4.61 -26.43
CA ALA A 154 -2.15 4.57 -26.46
C ALA A 154 -2.72 5.96 -26.77
N LEU A 155 -3.21 6.15 -27.99
CA LEU A 155 -3.85 7.39 -28.45
C LEU A 155 -5.38 7.24 -28.49
N PRO A 156 -6.15 8.31 -28.25
CA PRO A 156 -7.62 8.27 -28.25
C PRO A 156 -8.21 7.60 -29.50
N PHE A 157 -7.66 7.92 -30.68
CA PHE A 157 -8.13 7.37 -31.96
C PHE A 157 -8.24 5.84 -31.93
N THR A 158 -7.15 5.15 -31.58
CA THR A 158 -7.12 3.68 -31.55
C THR A 158 -7.81 3.09 -30.32
N VAL A 159 -7.69 3.73 -29.15
CA VAL A 159 -8.32 3.23 -27.91
C VAL A 159 -9.84 3.23 -28.05
N TRP A 160 -10.42 4.27 -28.63
CA TRP A 160 -11.86 4.37 -28.82
C TRP A 160 -12.38 3.41 -29.88
N ASP A 161 -11.62 3.13 -30.94
CA ASP A 161 -11.98 2.06 -31.90
C ASP A 161 -12.06 0.67 -31.23
N PHE A 162 -11.14 0.36 -30.31
CA PHE A 162 -11.21 -0.87 -29.52
C PHE A 162 -12.43 -0.90 -28.60
N TYR A 163 -12.73 0.23 -27.94
CA TYR A 163 -13.90 0.35 -27.07
C TYR A 163 -15.20 0.12 -27.84
N GLU A 164 -15.37 0.77 -28.99
CA GLU A 164 -16.54 0.58 -29.87
C GLU A 164 -16.62 -0.86 -30.41
N SER A 165 -15.47 -1.53 -30.56
CA SER A 165 -15.40 -2.96 -30.92
C SER A 165 -15.69 -3.92 -29.75
N GLY A 166 -16.17 -3.42 -28.62
CA GLY A 166 -16.59 -4.23 -27.47
C GLY A 166 -15.47 -4.58 -26.49
N CYS A 167 -14.30 -3.94 -26.57
CA CYS A 167 -13.21 -4.17 -25.63
C CYS A 167 -13.31 -3.28 -24.40
N SER A 168 -12.96 -3.81 -23.23
CA SER A 168 -12.71 -3.01 -22.03
C SER A 168 -11.35 -2.34 -22.09
N VAL A 169 -11.27 -1.14 -21.53
CA VAL A 169 -10.05 -0.35 -21.38
C VAL A 169 -9.71 -0.28 -19.90
N ARG A 170 -8.50 -0.70 -19.52
CA ARG A 170 -8.00 -0.67 -18.14
C ARG A 170 -6.81 0.27 -18.04
N LEU A 171 -6.88 1.28 -17.16
CA LEU A 171 -5.77 2.16 -16.79
C LEU A 171 -5.15 1.66 -15.47
N LEU A 172 -3.85 1.33 -15.51
CA LEU A 172 -3.13 0.61 -14.46
C LEU A 172 -2.66 1.48 -13.29
N ASN A 173 -2.39 2.76 -13.53
CA ASN A 173 -1.82 3.66 -12.52
C ASN A 173 -2.40 5.08 -12.64
N PRO A 174 -3.73 5.24 -12.47
CA PRO A 174 -4.43 6.53 -12.63
C PRO A 174 -3.84 7.65 -11.78
N GLN A 175 -3.28 7.34 -10.60
CA GLN A 175 -2.63 8.30 -9.71
C GLN A 175 -1.39 8.97 -10.31
N ALA A 176 -0.77 8.39 -11.33
CA ALA A 176 0.32 9.03 -12.06
C ALA A 176 -0.16 10.20 -12.94
N PHE A 177 -1.45 10.25 -13.27
CA PHE A 177 -2.03 11.19 -14.23
C PHE A 177 -3.14 12.09 -13.65
N SER A 178 -3.83 11.62 -12.60
CA SER A 178 -4.88 12.36 -11.88
C SER A 178 -4.41 12.78 -10.49
N SER A 179 -4.48 14.08 -10.19
CA SER A 179 -4.14 14.65 -8.89
C SER A 179 -5.16 14.25 -7.81
N THR A 180 -6.45 14.16 -8.13
CA THR A 180 -7.48 13.75 -7.17
C THR A 180 -7.29 12.30 -6.74
N VAL A 181 -7.03 11.39 -7.70
CA VAL A 181 -6.74 9.99 -7.38
C VAL A 181 -5.47 9.89 -6.54
N TRP A 182 -4.41 10.63 -6.90
CA TRP A 182 -3.19 10.70 -6.08
C TRP A 182 -3.48 11.16 -4.64
N ASN A 183 -4.23 12.24 -4.47
CA ASN A 183 -4.58 12.76 -3.15
C ASN A 183 -5.31 11.69 -2.32
N VAL A 184 -6.37 11.10 -2.86
CA VAL A 184 -7.17 10.07 -2.19
C VAL A 184 -6.32 8.86 -1.80
N LEU A 185 -5.48 8.35 -2.70
CA LEU A 185 -4.62 7.19 -2.39
C LEU A 185 -3.54 7.54 -1.37
N SER A 186 -2.93 8.71 -1.46
CA SER A 186 -1.89 9.16 -0.51
C SER A 186 -2.45 9.32 0.92
N ILE A 187 -3.73 9.65 1.06
CA ILE A 187 -4.41 9.69 2.36
C ILE A 187 -4.79 8.28 2.82
N LEU A 188 -5.33 7.44 1.92
CA LEU A 188 -5.76 6.08 2.28
C LEU A 188 -4.60 5.14 2.62
N GLN A 189 -3.42 5.30 2.03
CA GLN A 189 -2.26 4.44 2.39
C GLN A 189 -1.86 4.59 3.87
N GLU A 190 -2.04 5.79 4.45
CA GLU A 190 -1.81 6.04 5.88
C GLU A 190 -2.88 5.38 6.76
N LYS A 191 -4.07 5.10 6.20
CA LYS A 191 -5.09 4.32 6.91
C LYS A 191 -4.75 2.84 6.98
N PHE A 192 -4.13 2.31 5.93
CA PHE A 192 -3.88 0.88 5.77
C PHE A 192 -2.51 0.45 6.28
N ASP A 193 -1.58 1.38 6.53
CA ASP A 193 -0.14 1.07 6.75
C ASP A 193 0.39 0.11 5.67
N SER A 194 -0.07 0.33 4.45
CA SER A 194 0.20 -0.47 3.26
C SER A 194 -0.09 0.41 2.04
N MET A 195 0.65 0.19 0.96
CA MET A 195 0.46 0.93 -0.28
C MET A 195 -1.02 0.89 -0.70
N ALA A 196 -1.55 2.03 -1.09
CA ALA A 196 -2.85 2.13 -1.75
C ALA A 196 -2.64 2.34 -3.25
N GLY A 197 -3.00 1.34 -4.04
CA GLY A 197 -2.98 1.40 -5.50
C GLY A 197 -4.38 1.60 -6.08
N ALA A 198 -4.45 1.83 -7.39
CA ALA A 198 -5.73 1.79 -8.08
C ALA A 198 -5.62 1.35 -9.53
N ASN A 199 -6.69 0.77 -10.06
CA ASN A 199 -6.91 0.60 -11.50
C ASN A 199 -8.27 1.19 -11.88
N VAL A 200 -8.37 1.82 -13.06
CA VAL A 200 -9.65 2.27 -13.62
C VAL A 200 -10.05 1.34 -14.76
N TYR A 201 -11.32 0.96 -14.81
CA TYR A 201 -11.87 0.06 -15.81
C TYR A 201 -13.08 0.71 -16.48
N LEU A 202 -12.98 0.88 -17.80
CA LEU A 202 -14.06 1.34 -18.66
C LEU A 202 -14.51 0.18 -19.56
N THR A 203 -15.77 -0.23 -19.46
CA THR A 203 -16.31 -1.38 -20.20
C THR A 203 -17.55 -0.95 -21.00
N PRO A 204 -17.64 -1.28 -22.30
CA PRO A 204 -18.77 -0.92 -23.15
C PRO A 204 -20.05 -1.72 -22.82
N PRO A 205 -21.23 -1.23 -23.21
CA PRO A 205 -22.50 -1.90 -22.95
C PRO A 205 -22.54 -3.35 -23.46
N GLY A 206 -23.17 -4.25 -22.70
CA GLY A 206 -23.38 -5.65 -23.09
C GLY A 206 -22.13 -6.53 -23.14
N THR A 207 -20.97 -6.04 -22.68
CA THR A 207 -19.69 -6.75 -22.78
C THR A 207 -19.09 -7.16 -21.43
N GLN A 208 -18.08 -8.02 -21.48
CA GLN A 208 -17.24 -8.41 -20.35
C GLN A 208 -15.77 -8.32 -20.76
N GLY A 209 -14.93 -7.67 -19.95
CA GLY A 209 -13.51 -7.48 -20.26
C GLY A 209 -12.57 -8.53 -19.68
N PHE A 210 -12.96 -9.18 -18.58
CA PHE A 210 -12.10 -10.06 -17.80
C PHE A 210 -12.82 -11.37 -17.47
N ALA A 211 -12.09 -12.48 -17.54
CA ALA A 211 -12.55 -13.77 -17.05
C ALA A 211 -12.74 -13.74 -15.52
N PRO A 212 -13.51 -14.66 -14.94
CA PRO A 212 -13.54 -14.83 -13.49
C PRO A 212 -12.15 -15.12 -12.91
N HIS A 213 -11.74 -14.35 -11.90
CA HIS A 213 -10.44 -14.46 -11.25
C HIS A 213 -10.52 -13.99 -9.80
N TYR A 214 -9.43 -14.15 -9.05
CA TYR A 214 -9.24 -13.50 -7.77
C TYR A 214 -7.92 -12.72 -7.82
N ASP A 215 -7.81 -11.69 -6.99
CA ASP A 215 -6.58 -10.91 -6.83
C ASP A 215 -5.90 -11.24 -5.49
N ASP A 216 -4.66 -10.79 -5.35
CA ASP A 216 -3.81 -10.93 -4.16
C ASP A 216 -3.86 -9.68 -3.26
N ILE A 217 -4.88 -8.84 -3.43
CA ILE A 217 -5.11 -7.58 -2.71
C ILE A 217 -6.50 -7.51 -2.08
N GLU A 218 -6.66 -6.62 -1.10
CA GLU A 218 -7.98 -6.22 -0.60
C GLU A 218 -8.56 -5.16 -1.54
N ALA A 219 -9.75 -5.41 -2.11
CA ALA A 219 -10.30 -4.60 -3.20
C ALA A 219 -11.51 -3.77 -2.76
N PHE A 220 -11.49 -2.48 -3.09
CA PHE A 220 -12.63 -1.56 -3.00
C PHE A 220 -13.02 -1.10 -4.41
N VAL A 221 -14.04 -1.72 -4.98
CA VAL A 221 -14.63 -1.36 -6.28
C VAL A 221 -15.60 -0.20 -6.07
N ILE A 222 -15.27 0.95 -6.65
CA ILE A 222 -16.01 2.22 -6.56
C ILE A 222 -16.66 2.49 -7.91
N GLN A 223 -17.98 2.40 -8.01
CA GLN A 223 -18.70 2.60 -9.27
C GLN A 223 -18.85 4.11 -9.55
N LEU A 224 -18.27 4.58 -10.65
CA LEU A 224 -18.18 5.99 -11.00
C LEU A 224 -19.23 6.43 -12.01
N GLU A 225 -19.43 5.64 -13.07
CA GLU A 225 -20.40 5.92 -14.13
C GLU A 225 -21.12 4.64 -14.56
N GLY A 226 -22.35 4.80 -15.02
CA GLY A 226 -23.14 3.72 -15.61
C GLY A 226 -23.42 2.57 -14.64
N LYS A 227 -23.51 1.33 -15.16
CA LYS A 227 -23.94 0.15 -14.40
C LYS A 227 -23.13 -1.09 -14.73
N LYS A 228 -22.83 -1.91 -13.72
CA LYS A 228 -22.15 -3.20 -13.93
C LYS A 228 -22.72 -4.30 -13.06
N HIS A 229 -23.00 -5.44 -13.66
CA HIS A 229 -23.41 -6.66 -12.97
C HIS A 229 -22.19 -7.38 -12.42
N TRP A 230 -22.13 -7.53 -11.10
CA TRP A 230 -21.03 -8.17 -10.37
C TRP A 230 -21.48 -9.46 -9.72
N ARG A 231 -20.64 -10.48 -9.85
CA ARG A 231 -20.77 -11.76 -9.15
C ARG A 231 -19.49 -12.05 -8.38
N VAL A 232 -19.62 -12.30 -7.07
CA VAL A 232 -18.51 -12.63 -6.17
C VAL A 232 -18.76 -14.00 -5.55
N TYR A 233 -17.70 -14.80 -5.46
CA TYR A 233 -17.73 -16.20 -5.04
C TYR A 233 -16.75 -16.43 -3.89
N LYS A 234 -17.02 -17.45 -3.07
CA LYS A 234 -16.07 -17.87 -2.02
C LYS A 234 -14.73 -18.28 -2.64
N PRO A 235 -13.61 -18.09 -1.91
CA PRO A 235 -12.33 -18.66 -2.30
C PRO A 235 -12.43 -20.17 -2.51
N SER A 236 -11.98 -20.67 -3.67
CA SER A 236 -11.91 -22.10 -3.96
C SER A 236 -10.46 -22.58 -3.93
N ARG A 237 -10.18 -23.67 -3.20
CA ARG A 237 -8.89 -24.38 -3.26
C ARG A 237 -8.77 -25.32 -4.47
N LYS A 238 -9.87 -25.57 -5.19
CA LYS A 238 -9.92 -26.42 -6.37
C LYS A 238 -9.91 -25.54 -7.62
N TYR A 239 -9.04 -25.90 -8.57
CA TYR A 239 -8.84 -25.25 -9.88
C TYR A 239 -10.12 -24.70 -10.51
N GLN A 240 -9.98 -23.60 -11.26
CA GLN A 240 -10.97 -22.73 -11.95
C GLN A 240 -12.22 -23.37 -12.62
N LYS A 241 -12.34 -24.70 -12.72
CA LYS A 241 -13.43 -25.37 -13.46
C LYS A 241 -14.77 -25.46 -12.72
N GLU A 242 -14.82 -25.22 -11.41
CA GLU A 242 -16.06 -25.26 -10.62
C GLU A 242 -16.20 -24.00 -9.75
N ILE A 243 -16.33 -22.84 -10.39
CA ILE A 243 -16.78 -21.61 -9.74
C ILE A 243 -18.24 -21.86 -9.36
N GLY A 244 -18.49 -22.19 -8.10
CA GLY A 244 -19.83 -22.54 -7.60
C GLY A 244 -20.84 -21.38 -7.70
N LYS A 245 -21.89 -21.41 -6.86
CA LYS A 245 -22.87 -20.30 -6.83
C LYS A 245 -22.22 -19.02 -6.27
N PRO A 246 -22.53 -17.83 -6.82
CA PRO A 246 -22.09 -16.57 -6.24
C PRO A 246 -22.68 -16.40 -4.85
N ILE A 247 -21.88 -15.85 -3.93
CA ILE A 247 -22.33 -15.42 -2.60
C ILE A 247 -22.84 -13.98 -2.60
N LEU A 248 -22.48 -13.21 -3.63
CA LEU A 248 -22.99 -11.88 -3.90
C LEU A 248 -23.23 -11.76 -5.40
N ASP A 249 -24.41 -11.33 -5.78
CA ASP A 249 -24.86 -11.17 -7.16
C ASP A 249 -25.67 -9.86 -7.23
N VAL A 250 -25.06 -8.78 -7.71
CA VAL A 250 -25.59 -7.40 -7.60
C VAL A 250 -25.28 -6.59 -8.85
N VAL A 251 -26.10 -5.58 -9.14
CA VAL A 251 -25.78 -4.53 -10.11
C VAL A 251 -25.31 -3.31 -9.32
N LEU A 252 -24.08 -2.87 -9.57
CA LEU A 252 -23.58 -1.60 -9.05
C LEU A 252 -24.01 -0.47 -9.97
N GLU A 253 -24.48 0.62 -9.40
CA GLU A 253 -24.75 1.89 -10.08
C GLU A 253 -23.80 2.98 -9.55
N ALA A 254 -23.67 4.09 -10.27
CA ALA A 254 -22.81 5.19 -9.84
C ALA A 254 -23.06 5.58 -8.37
N GLY A 255 -21.99 5.73 -7.60
CA GLY A 255 -22.05 6.00 -6.16
C GLY A 255 -21.99 4.77 -5.25
N ASP A 256 -22.15 3.56 -5.79
CA ASP A 256 -22.08 2.33 -4.99
C ASP A 256 -20.63 1.88 -4.72
N LEU A 257 -20.44 1.16 -3.61
CA LEU A 257 -19.18 0.52 -3.23
C LEU A 257 -19.36 -0.99 -3.11
N LEU A 258 -18.40 -1.74 -3.64
CA LEU A 258 -18.24 -3.17 -3.40
C LEU A 258 -16.84 -3.44 -2.85
N PHE A 259 -16.76 -4.03 -1.67
CA PHE A 259 -15.53 -4.55 -1.08
C PHE A 259 -15.50 -6.08 -1.14
N PHE A 260 -14.34 -6.66 -1.42
CA PHE A 260 -14.08 -8.08 -1.19
C PHE A 260 -12.61 -8.37 -0.86
N PRO A 261 -12.34 -9.35 0.03
CA PRO A 261 -10.97 -9.75 0.34
C PRO A 261 -10.23 -10.45 -0.80
N ARG A 262 -8.90 -10.49 -0.71
CA ARG A 262 -8.05 -11.30 -1.60
C ARG A 262 -8.49 -12.77 -1.60
N GLY A 263 -8.38 -13.41 -2.76
CA GLY A 263 -8.80 -14.80 -2.96
C GLY A 263 -10.31 -15.01 -3.22
N PHE A 264 -11.17 -14.00 -3.05
CA PHE A 264 -12.56 -14.09 -3.51
C PHE A 264 -12.60 -13.98 -5.03
N ILE A 265 -13.11 -15.04 -5.68
CA ILE A 265 -13.28 -15.02 -7.13
C ILE A 265 -14.38 -14.02 -7.46
N HIS A 266 -14.21 -13.23 -8.51
CA HIS A 266 -15.18 -12.25 -8.95
C HIS A 266 -15.19 -12.13 -10.49
N GLN A 267 -16.31 -11.64 -11.02
CA GLN A 267 -16.45 -11.24 -12.41
C GLN A 267 -17.46 -10.11 -12.53
N GLY A 268 -17.26 -9.23 -13.51
CA GLY A 268 -18.16 -8.11 -13.80
C GLY A 268 -18.45 -7.97 -15.29
N ASN A 269 -19.73 -7.91 -15.67
CA ASN A 269 -20.18 -7.67 -17.04
C ASN A 269 -21.12 -6.46 -17.10
N CYS A 270 -21.03 -5.66 -18.16
CA CYS A 270 -21.95 -4.54 -18.36
C CYS A 270 -23.34 -5.04 -18.76
N LEU A 271 -24.36 -4.28 -18.38
CA LEU A 271 -25.71 -4.47 -18.90
C LEU A 271 -25.78 -3.97 -20.36
N PRO A 272 -26.76 -4.43 -21.16
CA PRO A 272 -26.85 -4.05 -22.58
C PRO A 272 -27.08 -2.55 -22.83
N ASP A 273 -27.64 -1.82 -21.87
CA ASP A 273 -28.14 -0.45 -22.01
C ASP A 273 -27.21 0.62 -21.44
N ALA A 274 -26.11 0.24 -20.77
CA ALA A 274 -25.21 1.18 -20.12
C ALA A 274 -23.75 0.71 -20.16
N HIS A 275 -22.84 1.66 -20.36
CA HIS A 275 -21.42 1.42 -20.10
C HIS A 275 -21.18 1.31 -18.58
N SER A 276 -19.94 1.00 -18.20
CA SER A 276 -19.49 1.12 -16.82
C SER A 276 -18.11 1.72 -16.75
N LEU A 277 -17.95 2.70 -15.84
CA LEU A 277 -16.66 3.13 -15.34
C LEU A 277 -16.60 2.84 -13.84
N HIS A 278 -15.55 2.16 -13.40
CA HIS A 278 -15.24 2.04 -11.97
C HIS A 278 -13.75 2.20 -11.73
N ILE A 279 -13.40 2.62 -10.52
CA ILE A 279 -12.05 2.57 -10.00
C ILE A 279 -11.99 1.52 -8.90
N THR A 280 -11.02 0.62 -8.97
CA THR A 280 -10.73 -0.31 -7.88
C THR A 280 -9.55 0.25 -7.11
N ILE A 281 -9.78 0.66 -5.86
CA ILE A 281 -8.70 0.95 -4.92
C ILE A 281 -8.27 -0.36 -4.27
N SER A 282 -6.97 -0.64 -4.27
CA SER A 282 -6.40 -1.87 -3.74
C SER A 282 -5.33 -1.58 -2.68
N SER A 283 -5.21 -2.48 -1.70
CA SER A 283 -4.15 -2.42 -0.69
C SER A 283 -3.83 -3.82 -0.14
N TYR A 284 -2.90 -3.90 0.82
CA TYR A 284 -2.57 -5.12 1.58
C TYR A 284 -1.89 -6.24 0.78
N GLN A 285 -1.32 -5.93 -0.39
CA GLN A 285 -0.47 -6.87 -1.12
C GLN A 285 0.77 -7.21 -0.26
N LYS A 286 1.09 -8.51 -0.13
CA LYS A 286 2.26 -9.01 0.64
C LYS A 286 2.35 -8.43 2.08
N ASN A 287 1.20 -8.16 2.70
CA ASN A 287 1.13 -7.60 4.06
C ASN A 287 0.54 -8.61 5.06
N SER A 288 0.98 -9.87 5.01
CA SER A 288 0.49 -10.94 5.89
C SER A 288 1.46 -11.29 7.02
N TRP A 289 0.98 -12.01 8.03
CA TRP A 289 1.84 -12.65 9.04
C TRP A 289 2.91 -13.55 8.42
N GLY A 290 2.62 -14.21 7.29
CA GLY A 290 3.60 -15.02 6.57
C GLY A 290 4.72 -14.17 5.96
N ASP A 291 4.41 -12.97 5.48
CA ASP A 291 5.40 -12.03 4.95
C ASP A 291 6.30 -11.49 6.07
N LEU A 292 5.72 -11.17 7.24
CA LEU A 292 6.52 -10.81 8.41
C LEU A 292 7.40 -11.97 8.90
N LEU A 293 6.84 -13.20 8.98
CA LEU A 293 7.60 -14.37 9.41
C LEU A 293 8.72 -14.74 8.43
N GLN A 294 8.59 -14.41 7.14
CA GLN A 294 9.69 -14.54 6.16
C GLN A 294 10.89 -13.63 6.49
N LYS A 295 10.70 -12.56 7.26
CA LYS A 295 11.79 -11.71 7.79
C LYS A 295 12.25 -12.18 9.17
N VAL A 296 11.31 -12.50 10.06
CA VAL A 296 11.60 -12.90 11.45
C VAL A 296 12.36 -14.21 11.53
N ILE A 297 11.92 -15.26 10.81
CA ILE A 297 12.47 -16.61 10.97
C ILE A 297 13.95 -16.70 10.55
N PRO A 298 14.37 -16.17 9.38
CA PRO A 298 15.79 -16.19 9.01
C PRO A 298 16.66 -15.42 10.02
N ALA A 299 16.24 -14.22 10.42
CA ALA A 299 16.98 -13.41 11.38
C ALA A 299 17.08 -14.10 12.76
N ALA A 300 15.99 -14.70 13.24
CA ALA A 300 15.99 -15.48 14.48
C ALA A 300 16.96 -16.67 14.43
N LEU A 301 17.08 -17.31 13.26
CA LEU A 301 17.98 -18.44 13.08
C LEU A 301 19.45 -18.00 13.10
N GLU A 302 19.77 -16.86 12.50
CA GLU A 302 21.10 -16.26 12.55
C GLU A 302 21.51 -15.96 14.00
N VAL A 303 20.67 -15.23 14.74
CA VAL A 303 20.90 -14.91 16.16
C VAL A 303 21.03 -16.20 17.00
N ALA A 304 20.14 -17.18 16.81
CA ALA A 304 20.22 -18.45 17.53
C ALA A 304 21.52 -19.22 17.24
N MET A 305 22.01 -19.17 16.00
CA MET A 305 23.28 -19.78 15.61
C MET A 305 24.49 -19.06 16.20
N GLU A 306 24.40 -17.78 16.55
CA GLU A 306 25.47 -17.03 17.23
C GLU A 306 25.47 -17.27 18.74
N GLU A 307 24.28 -17.28 19.35
CA GLU A 307 24.14 -17.29 20.81
C GLU A 307 24.04 -18.70 21.42
N ASP A 308 23.57 -19.70 20.68
CA ASP A 308 23.26 -21.02 21.22
C ASP A 308 23.95 -22.16 20.46
N VAL A 309 24.86 -22.84 21.14
CA VAL A 309 25.61 -23.99 20.60
C VAL A 309 24.70 -25.12 20.14
N GLU A 310 23.48 -25.26 20.67
CA GLU A 310 22.55 -26.31 20.26
C GLU A 310 22.11 -26.17 18.78
N PHE A 311 22.11 -24.95 18.23
CA PHE A 311 21.87 -24.66 16.82
C PHE A 311 23.12 -24.80 15.95
N ARG A 312 24.32 -24.77 16.55
CA ARG A 312 25.61 -25.01 15.86
C ARG A 312 26.07 -26.46 15.84
N ARG A 313 25.49 -27.33 16.66
CA ARG A 313 25.84 -28.76 16.67
C ARG A 313 25.59 -29.38 15.30
N GLY A 314 26.58 -30.12 14.80
CA GLY A 314 26.49 -30.82 13.52
C GLY A 314 25.35 -31.85 13.50
N LEU A 315 24.79 -32.06 12.31
CA LEU A 315 23.78 -33.09 12.10
C LEU A 315 24.34 -34.49 12.40
N PRO A 316 23.51 -35.47 12.80
CA PRO A 316 23.96 -36.85 12.98
C PRO A 316 24.61 -37.40 11.71
N LEU A 317 25.74 -38.10 11.88
CA LEU A 317 26.34 -38.83 10.76
C LEU A 317 25.32 -39.83 10.18
N ASN A 318 25.36 -40.01 8.86
CA ASN A 318 24.47 -40.91 8.12
C ASN A 318 22.97 -40.55 8.15
N TYR A 319 22.57 -39.32 8.52
CA TYR A 319 21.17 -38.90 8.52
C TYR A 319 20.46 -39.09 7.16
N LEU A 320 21.20 -39.01 6.06
CA LEU A 320 20.73 -39.26 4.69
C LEU A 320 20.20 -40.70 4.46
N THR A 321 20.55 -41.64 5.34
CA THR A 321 20.09 -43.05 5.24
C THR A 321 18.67 -43.26 5.77
N TYR A 322 18.14 -42.33 6.57
CA TYR A 322 16.81 -42.43 7.19
C TYR A 322 15.95 -41.15 7.08
N MET A 323 16.51 -40.04 6.59
CA MET A 323 15.80 -38.80 6.27
C MET A 323 15.67 -38.59 4.75
N GLY A 324 14.82 -37.65 4.34
CA GLY A 324 14.57 -37.33 2.92
C GLY A 324 13.45 -38.16 2.28
N VAL A 325 13.05 -37.76 1.07
CA VAL A 325 11.88 -38.34 0.35
C VAL A 325 12.04 -39.86 0.13
N GLN A 326 13.23 -40.33 -0.24
CA GLN A 326 13.52 -41.75 -0.48
C GLN A 326 13.35 -42.65 0.77
N ASN A 327 13.31 -42.05 1.96
CA ASN A 327 13.17 -42.75 3.24
C ASN A 327 11.87 -42.36 3.96
N SER A 328 10.93 -41.66 3.30
CA SER A 328 9.75 -41.09 3.96
C SER A 328 8.78 -42.14 4.51
N ASP A 329 8.69 -43.30 3.87
CA ASP A 329 7.84 -44.43 4.29
C ASP A 329 8.60 -45.51 5.07
N LYS A 330 9.90 -45.31 5.34
CA LYS A 330 10.70 -46.28 6.09
C LYS A 330 10.49 -46.09 7.59
N GLU A 331 10.19 -47.18 8.28
CA GLU A 331 10.16 -47.20 9.73
C GLU A 331 11.59 -47.30 10.29
N ASP A 332 12.11 -46.19 10.79
CA ASP A 332 13.42 -46.12 11.43
C ASP A 332 13.32 -45.29 12.72
N PRO A 333 13.63 -45.83 13.91
CA PRO A 333 13.48 -45.10 15.18
C PRO A 333 14.34 -43.83 15.25
N ARG A 334 15.42 -43.74 14.46
CA ARG A 334 16.27 -42.54 14.39
C ARG A 334 15.55 -41.36 13.73
N ARG A 335 14.58 -41.63 12.86
CA ARG A 335 13.76 -40.59 12.20
C ARG A 335 12.94 -39.82 13.23
N GLU A 336 12.28 -40.53 14.16
CA GLU A 336 11.51 -39.91 15.23
C GLU A 336 12.39 -39.06 16.16
N ILE A 337 13.58 -39.56 16.50
CA ILE A 337 14.56 -38.80 17.28
C ILE A 337 15.00 -37.53 16.54
N PHE A 338 15.26 -37.62 15.23
CA PHE A 338 15.65 -36.49 14.39
C PHE A 338 14.53 -35.44 14.32
N LEU A 339 13.29 -35.85 14.07
CA LEU A 339 12.12 -34.96 14.03
C LEU A 339 11.87 -34.30 15.39
N SER A 340 11.98 -35.05 16.49
CA SER A 340 11.88 -34.50 17.84
C SER A 340 12.97 -33.46 18.11
N ARG A 341 14.19 -33.66 17.60
CA ARG A 341 15.26 -32.66 17.71
C ARG A 341 14.94 -31.39 16.92
N VAL A 342 14.44 -31.52 15.68
CA VAL A 342 13.98 -30.37 14.88
C VAL A 342 12.87 -29.61 15.59
N GLU A 343 11.85 -30.30 16.10
CA GLU A 343 10.75 -29.68 16.83
C GLU A 343 11.23 -28.92 18.09
N LYS A 344 12.17 -29.50 18.84
CA LYS A 344 12.77 -28.84 20.01
C LYS A 344 13.49 -27.55 19.64
N LEU A 345 14.27 -27.55 18.55
CA LEU A 345 14.96 -26.34 18.08
C LEU A 345 13.98 -25.29 17.57
N ILE A 346 12.96 -25.69 16.80
CA ILE A 346 11.89 -24.78 16.34
C ILE A 346 11.15 -24.17 17.53
N LYS A 347 10.86 -24.93 18.59
CA LYS A 347 10.25 -24.41 19.82
C LYS A 347 11.14 -23.42 20.58
N LYS A 348 12.46 -23.51 20.42
CA LYS A 348 13.42 -22.60 21.05
C LYS A 348 13.65 -21.33 20.24
N LEU A 349 13.46 -21.39 18.92
CA LEU A 349 13.70 -20.30 17.97
C LEU A 349 13.00 -18.96 18.33
N PRO A 350 11.75 -18.92 18.84
CA PRO A 350 11.10 -17.66 19.20
C PRO A 350 11.84 -16.83 20.24
N ASN A 351 12.68 -17.45 21.08
CA ASN A 351 13.48 -16.72 22.08
C ASN A 351 14.56 -15.82 21.48
N PHE A 352 14.87 -16.02 20.19
CA PHE A 352 15.88 -15.28 19.45
C PHE A 352 15.28 -14.37 18.39
N ALA A 353 13.95 -14.21 18.34
CA ALA A 353 13.27 -13.53 17.25
C ALA A 353 13.42 -12.00 17.35
N PRO A 354 14.13 -11.34 16.40
CA PRO A 354 14.28 -9.88 16.40
C PRO A 354 13.06 -9.25 15.71
N VAL A 355 11.91 -9.30 16.36
CA VAL A 355 10.63 -8.89 15.76
C VAL A 355 10.63 -7.43 15.31
N ASP A 356 11.15 -6.52 16.13
CA ASP A 356 11.19 -5.09 15.79
C ASP A 356 12.06 -4.81 14.57
N ALA A 357 13.24 -5.42 14.49
CA ALA A 357 14.12 -5.30 13.32
C ALA A 357 13.45 -5.84 12.04
N ALA A 358 12.71 -6.95 12.15
CA ALA A 358 11.96 -7.49 11.02
C ALA A 358 10.80 -6.58 10.59
N VAL A 359 10.13 -5.92 11.54
CA VAL A 359 9.10 -4.91 11.26
C VAL A 359 9.72 -3.69 10.58
N ASP A 360 10.89 -3.24 11.02
CA ASP A 360 11.61 -2.14 10.39
C ASP A 360 12.01 -2.45 8.95
N GLN A 361 12.49 -3.66 8.66
CA GLN A 361 12.78 -4.08 7.29
C GLN A 361 11.51 -4.07 6.42
N LYS A 362 10.37 -4.51 6.96
CA LYS A 362 9.08 -4.43 6.26
C LYS A 362 8.61 -2.98 6.07
N ALA A 363 8.95 -2.11 7.01
CA ALA A 363 8.60 -0.71 6.95
C ALA A 363 9.45 0.03 5.92
N LYS A 364 10.75 -0.29 5.79
CA LYS A 364 11.62 0.22 4.70
C LYS A 364 11.01 -0.07 3.33
N GLU A 365 10.55 -1.31 3.11
CA GLU A 365 9.86 -1.72 1.88
C GLU A 365 8.57 -0.90 1.67
N PHE A 366 7.72 -0.81 2.70
CA PHE A 366 6.48 -0.03 2.62
C PHE A 366 6.73 1.46 2.31
N PHE A 367 7.75 2.08 2.91
CA PHE A 367 8.10 3.48 2.67
C PHE A 367 8.56 3.71 1.23
N HIS A 368 9.20 2.73 0.59
CA HIS A 368 9.54 2.79 -0.82
C HIS A 368 8.30 2.65 -1.73
N ASP A 369 7.32 1.85 -1.31
CA ASP A 369 6.06 1.63 -2.03
C ASP A 369 5.11 2.85 -2.01
N CYS A 370 5.22 3.68 -0.97
CA CYS A 370 4.31 4.79 -0.69
C CYS A 370 4.27 5.84 -1.81
N LEU A 371 3.08 6.39 -2.06
CA LEU A 371 2.96 7.64 -2.80
C LEU A 371 3.49 8.81 -1.95
N PRO A 372 4.06 9.85 -2.59
CA PRO A 372 4.36 11.09 -1.88
C PRO A 372 3.06 11.75 -1.38
N PRO A 373 3.11 12.51 -0.27
CA PRO A 373 1.93 13.19 0.25
C PRO A 373 1.48 14.35 -0.67
N VAL A 374 0.18 14.55 -0.79
CA VAL A 374 -0.37 15.81 -1.31
C VAL A 374 -0.48 16.81 -0.16
N LEU A 375 0.27 17.91 -0.25
CA LEU A 375 0.32 18.93 0.81
C LEU A 375 -0.96 19.75 0.84
N THR A 376 -1.43 20.10 2.04
CA THR A 376 -2.43 21.17 2.17
C THR A 376 -1.81 22.52 1.79
N PRO A 377 -2.62 23.54 1.49
CA PRO A 377 -2.10 24.89 1.26
C PRO A 377 -1.20 25.39 2.41
N ASP A 378 -1.58 25.12 3.66
CA ASP A 378 -0.81 25.53 4.84
C ASP A 378 0.52 24.77 4.95
N GLU A 379 0.51 23.45 4.73
CA GLU A 379 1.73 22.62 4.74
C GLU A 379 2.67 23.01 3.60
N LEU A 380 2.13 23.34 2.43
CA LEU A 380 2.92 23.86 1.32
C LEU A 380 3.60 25.17 1.72
N ALA A 381 2.83 26.14 2.24
CA ALA A 381 3.33 27.46 2.61
C ALA A 381 4.37 27.47 3.75
N THR A 382 4.35 26.44 4.61
CA THR A 382 5.21 26.35 5.81
C THR A 382 6.30 25.29 5.72
N SER A 383 6.43 24.61 4.58
CA SER A 383 7.50 23.64 4.31
C SER A 383 8.54 24.20 3.36
N VAL A 384 9.62 23.45 3.12
CA VAL A 384 10.67 23.83 2.15
C VAL A 384 10.13 24.08 0.74
N GLN A 385 9.03 23.43 0.35
CA GLN A 385 8.42 23.63 -0.97
C GLN A 385 7.79 25.02 -1.14
N GLY A 386 7.37 25.66 -0.04
CA GLY A 386 6.86 27.03 -0.02
C GLY A 386 7.90 28.08 0.38
N ALA A 387 9.18 27.69 0.54
CA ALA A 387 10.22 28.61 0.96
C ALA A 387 10.35 29.80 -0.01
N PRO A 388 10.60 31.02 0.48
CA PRO A 388 10.49 32.25 -0.32
C PRO A 388 11.65 32.47 -1.30
N ALA A 389 12.69 31.64 -1.22
CA ALA A 389 13.90 31.74 -2.02
C ALA A 389 13.58 31.63 -3.51
N ARG A 390 13.98 32.63 -4.29
CA ARG A 390 13.64 32.71 -5.72
C ARG A 390 14.66 33.48 -6.53
N TRP A 391 14.63 33.28 -7.85
CA TRP A 391 15.32 34.12 -8.81
C TRP A 391 14.40 35.26 -9.25
N GLU A 392 14.79 36.50 -9.02
CA GLU A 392 13.99 37.68 -9.36
C GLU A 392 14.90 38.84 -9.78
N ASN A 393 14.58 39.45 -10.93
CA ASN A 393 15.34 40.59 -11.48
C ASN A 393 16.86 40.33 -11.59
N GLY A 394 17.24 39.13 -12.03
CA GLY A 394 18.65 38.76 -12.27
C GLY A 394 19.47 38.51 -11.01
N LYS A 395 18.83 38.41 -9.83
CA LYS A 395 19.49 38.12 -8.56
C LYS A 395 18.69 37.08 -7.77
N VAL A 396 19.39 36.36 -6.90
CA VAL A 396 18.77 35.51 -5.89
C VAL A 396 18.16 36.40 -4.80
N LYS A 397 16.92 36.12 -4.40
CA LYS A 397 16.16 36.87 -3.37
C LYS A 397 15.64 35.91 -2.29
N ASN A 398 15.44 36.46 -1.09
CA ASN A 398 14.89 35.77 0.10
C ASN A 398 15.60 34.46 0.46
N VAL A 399 16.93 34.49 0.40
CA VAL A 399 17.80 33.43 0.90
C VAL A 399 18.29 33.75 2.30
N GLY A 400 18.87 32.77 2.97
CA GLY A 400 19.34 32.92 4.36
C GLY A 400 18.20 32.95 5.37
N VAL A 401 17.12 32.22 5.08
CA VAL A 401 16.09 31.99 6.09
C VAL A 401 16.58 30.89 7.04
N HIS A 402 16.53 31.14 8.34
CA HIS A 402 17.12 30.26 9.34
C HIS A 402 16.08 29.76 10.32
N ILE A 403 16.22 28.49 10.71
CA ILE A 403 15.50 27.93 11.84
C ILE A 403 16.24 28.36 13.11
N THR A 404 15.49 28.82 14.09
CA THR A 404 16.03 29.25 15.39
C THR A 404 15.55 28.31 16.48
N THR A 405 16.11 28.44 17.69
CA THR A 405 15.62 27.70 18.86
C THR A 405 14.15 27.96 19.15
N GLN A 406 13.61 29.14 18.82
CA GLN A 406 12.22 29.51 19.06
C GLN A 406 11.26 29.07 17.95
N THR A 407 11.79 28.60 16.82
CA THR A 407 10.96 28.11 15.71
C THR A 407 10.19 26.88 16.18
N LYS A 408 8.88 26.87 15.90
CA LYS A 408 8.02 25.71 16.17
C LYS A 408 7.94 24.83 14.94
N ILE A 409 8.28 23.56 15.10
CA ILE A 409 8.35 22.56 14.05
C ILE A 409 7.43 21.38 14.33
N LYS A 410 7.03 20.68 13.27
CA LYS A 410 6.22 19.45 13.34
C LYS A 410 6.57 18.58 12.14
N LEU A 411 6.48 17.25 12.28
CA LEU A 411 6.48 16.37 11.11
C LEU A 411 5.40 16.79 10.10
N LEU A 412 5.76 16.76 8.83
CA LEU A 412 4.85 17.12 7.74
C LEU A 412 3.58 16.25 7.76
N ARG A 413 3.73 14.93 7.93
CA ARG A 413 2.65 13.95 8.08
C ARG A 413 3.05 12.87 9.08
N GLY A 414 2.07 12.28 9.75
CA GLY A 414 2.29 11.22 10.74
C GLY A 414 2.83 9.90 10.16
N GLY A 415 2.73 9.72 8.84
CA GLY A 415 3.24 8.56 8.11
C GLY A 415 4.30 8.88 7.05
N CYS A 416 4.94 10.07 7.07
CA CYS A 416 5.94 10.42 6.05
C CYS A 416 7.39 10.14 6.44
N ALA A 417 7.67 9.77 7.70
CA ALA A 417 9.01 9.44 8.18
C ALA A 417 8.98 8.31 9.22
N ARG A 418 10.02 7.47 9.24
CA ARG A 418 10.20 6.39 10.22
C ARG A 418 11.69 6.09 10.46
N LEU A 419 12.08 5.95 11.72
CA LEU A 419 13.39 5.41 12.09
C LEU A 419 13.39 3.89 11.90
N CYS A 420 14.44 3.37 11.27
CA CYS A 420 14.61 1.94 11.05
C CYS A 420 16.06 1.53 11.33
N GLY A 421 16.24 0.45 12.09
CA GLY A 421 17.56 -0.13 12.31
C GLY A 421 18.16 -0.79 11.07
N ASP A 422 19.48 -0.71 10.92
CA ASP A 422 20.27 -1.43 9.93
C ASP A 422 21.63 -1.84 10.51
N GLY A 423 21.68 -3.02 11.14
CA GLY A 423 22.83 -3.41 11.95
C GLY A 423 23.04 -2.42 13.09
N ASP A 424 24.20 -1.79 13.12
CA ASP A 424 24.57 -0.80 14.15
C ASP A 424 24.14 0.64 13.79
N ALA A 425 23.61 0.87 12.58
CA ALA A 425 23.18 2.19 12.12
C ALA A 425 21.67 2.38 12.23
N VAL A 426 21.24 3.63 12.44
CA VAL A 426 19.83 4.01 12.43
C VAL A 426 19.58 4.90 11.21
N HIS A 427 18.63 4.53 10.37
CA HIS A 427 18.25 5.30 9.19
C HIS A 427 16.86 5.93 9.37
N LEU A 428 16.70 7.17 8.89
CA LEU A 428 15.39 7.79 8.73
C LEU A 428 14.90 7.56 7.31
N CYS A 429 13.92 6.68 7.15
CA CYS A 429 13.21 6.46 5.89
C CYS A 429 12.08 7.49 5.74
N TYR A 430 11.85 8.00 4.53
CA TYR A 430 10.83 9.01 4.27
C TYR A 430 10.16 8.86 2.90
N THR A 431 8.97 9.46 2.73
CA THR A 431 8.15 9.28 1.52
C THR A 431 7.97 10.56 0.69
N VAL A 432 8.42 11.71 1.20
CA VAL A 432 8.08 13.03 0.61
C VAL A 432 8.63 13.24 -0.80
N ASP A 433 9.76 12.60 -1.11
CA ASP A 433 10.42 12.64 -2.41
C ASP A 433 10.12 11.40 -3.27
N ASN A 434 9.13 10.58 -2.90
CA ASN A 434 8.76 9.43 -3.74
C ASN A 434 8.10 9.89 -5.04
N SER A 435 8.22 9.07 -6.08
CA SER A 435 7.49 9.27 -7.33
C SER A 435 6.04 8.78 -7.22
N ARG A 436 5.12 9.43 -7.95
CA ARG A 436 3.73 8.95 -8.14
C ARG A 436 3.64 7.64 -8.95
N VAL A 437 4.71 7.30 -9.67
CA VAL A 437 4.91 6.02 -10.35
C VAL A 437 5.69 5.09 -9.43
N TYR A 438 5.08 3.94 -9.12
CA TYR A 438 5.61 2.91 -8.23
C TYR A 438 7.04 2.53 -8.60
N HIS A 439 7.95 2.61 -7.61
CA HIS A 439 9.38 2.25 -7.72
C HIS A 439 10.12 2.87 -8.90
N LYS A 440 9.66 4.03 -9.41
CA LYS A 440 10.41 4.79 -10.42
C LYS A 440 11.74 5.31 -9.85
N GLU A 441 11.80 5.51 -8.55
CA GLU A 441 12.97 6.03 -7.83
C GLU A 441 13.43 5.01 -6.80
N GLU A 442 14.71 5.10 -6.42
CA GLU A 442 15.29 4.31 -5.33
C GLU A 442 14.69 4.69 -3.96
N PRO A 443 14.75 3.77 -2.96
CA PRO A 443 14.32 4.07 -1.60
C PRO A 443 14.99 5.33 -1.03
N LYS A 444 14.21 6.13 -0.30
CA LYS A 444 14.69 7.38 0.31
C LYS A 444 14.98 7.20 1.79
N SER A 445 16.26 7.30 2.15
CA SER A 445 16.69 7.31 3.54
C SER A 445 18.03 8.03 3.70
N PHE A 446 18.36 8.39 4.94
CA PHE A 446 19.70 8.80 5.34
C PHE A 446 19.97 8.36 6.77
N GLU A 447 21.24 8.20 7.12
CA GLU A 447 21.66 7.80 8.45
C GLU A 447 21.45 8.96 9.45
N ILE A 448 20.93 8.63 10.63
CA ILE A 448 20.80 9.53 11.77
C ILE A 448 21.93 9.22 12.74
N GLN A 449 22.72 10.23 13.05
CA GLN A 449 23.79 10.11 14.06
C GLN A 449 23.19 9.80 15.44
N ALA A 450 23.93 9.07 16.26
CA ALA A 450 23.46 8.60 17.55
C ALA A 450 22.93 9.76 18.42
N GLU A 451 23.61 10.91 18.43
CA GLU A 451 23.19 12.12 19.18
C GLU A 451 21.86 12.74 18.72
N HIS A 452 21.36 12.38 17.53
CA HIS A 452 20.11 12.92 16.97
C HIS A 452 18.94 11.93 17.05
N THR A 453 19.19 10.66 17.40
CA THR A 453 18.16 9.60 17.37
C THR A 453 16.99 9.93 18.30
N ASP A 454 17.26 10.27 19.55
CA ASP A 454 16.25 10.61 20.56
C ASP A 454 15.42 11.83 20.13
N ALA A 455 16.03 12.78 19.42
CA ALA A 455 15.34 13.98 18.94
C ALA A 455 14.39 13.70 17.78
N VAL A 456 14.78 12.81 16.85
CA VAL A 456 13.89 12.36 15.77
C VAL A 456 12.75 11.51 16.35
N GLU A 457 13.04 10.62 17.30
CA GLU A 457 12.03 9.83 18.00
C GLU A 457 11.02 10.73 18.75
N PHE A 458 11.51 11.72 19.50
CA PHE A 458 10.68 12.72 20.17
C PHE A 458 9.77 13.45 19.19
N LEU A 459 10.29 13.85 18.03
CA LEU A 459 9.50 14.55 17.01
C LEU A 459 8.43 13.65 16.37
N ILE A 460 8.76 12.38 16.09
CA ILE A 460 7.80 11.38 15.60
C ILE A 460 6.66 11.17 16.60
N HIS A 461 6.98 11.02 17.88
CA HIS A 461 5.99 10.80 18.93
C HIS A 461 5.21 12.05 19.32
N SER A 462 5.73 13.25 19.04
CA SER A 462 5.04 14.51 19.31
C SER A 462 3.96 14.85 18.29
N TYR A 463 3.98 14.23 17.10
CA TYR A 463 2.95 14.43 16.08
C TYR A 463 1.54 14.12 16.63
N PRO A 464 0.52 15.00 16.42
CA PRO A 464 0.46 16.12 15.48
C PRO A 464 0.74 17.50 16.10
N ASN A 465 1.42 17.55 17.26
CA ASN A 465 1.69 18.81 17.94
C ASN A 465 2.96 19.46 17.38
N PHE A 466 2.95 20.80 17.34
CA PHE A 466 4.17 21.57 17.15
C PHE A 466 5.02 21.52 18.43
N VAL A 467 6.33 21.40 18.25
CA VAL A 467 7.33 21.50 19.31
C VAL A 467 8.31 22.61 18.97
N THR A 468 8.85 23.28 19.98
CA THR A 468 9.86 24.32 19.78
C THR A 468 11.22 23.65 19.59
N VAL A 469 12.06 24.12 18.65
CA VAL A 469 13.40 23.52 18.38
C VAL A 469 14.25 23.42 19.65
N GLU A 470 14.15 24.39 20.56
CA GLU A 470 14.80 24.37 21.88
C GLU A 470 14.51 23.09 22.69
N THR A 471 13.34 22.49 22.52
CA THR A 471 12.88 21.32 23.27
C THR A 471 13.39 19.99 22.73
N LEU A 472 14.04 19.97 21.55
CA LEU A 472 14.61 18.75 21.00
C LEU A 472 15.66 18.17 21.97
N PRO A 473 15.62 16.87 22.30
CA PRO A 473 16.58 16.23 23.18
C PRO A 473 17.92 15.99 22.46
N CYS A 474 18.67 17.08 22.25
CA CYS A 474 20.09 17.06 21.86
C CYS A 474 20.92 17.77 22.91
N ASP A 475 22.20 17.41 23.02
CA ASP A 475 23.12 17.96 24.01
C ASP A 475 23.45 19.44 23.78
N PHE A 476 23.65 19.84 22.51
CA PHE A 476 24.02 21.21 22.15
C PHE A 476 22.93 21.92 21.35
N ILE A 477 22.84 23.25 21.52
CA ILE A 477 21.87 24.09 20.80
C ILE A 477 22.08 24.01 19.28
N GLN A 478 23.34 23.96 18.85
CA GLN A 478 23.74 23.86 17.45
C GLN A 478 23.19 22.59 16.80
N ASP A 479 23.21 21.46 17.51
CA ASP A 479 22.71 20.18 17.00
C ASP A 479 21.18 20.21 16.81
N LYS A 480 20.45 20.84 17.75
CA LYS A 480 19.00 21.03 17.62
C LYS A 480 18.63 21.81 16.36
N ILE A 481 19.35 22.91 16.10
CA ILE A 481 19.13 23.75 14.92
C ILE A 481 19.52 22.98 13.66
N ALA A 482 20.70 22.37 13.62
CA ALA A 482 21.20 21.63 12.46
C ALA A 482 20.29 20.46 12.09
N LEU A 483 19.80 19.71 13.07
CA LEU A 483 18.83 18.63 12.84
C LEU A 483 17.51 19.18 12.28
N ALA A 484 16.98 20.27 12.84
CA ALA A 484 15.76 20.88 12.34
C ALA A 484 15.93 21.42 10.91
N GLU A 485 17.04 22.07 10.59
CA GLU A 485 17.37 22.54 9.23
C GLU A 485 17.45 21.36 8.26
N LEU A 486 18.18 20.30 8.60
CA LEU A 486 18.29 19.09 7.78
C LEU A 486 16.91 18.47 7.48
N LEU A 487 16.07 18.30 8.49
CA LEU A 487 14.73 17.72 8.32
C LEU A 487 13.82 18.64 7.49
N PHE A 488 13.96 19.96 7.64
CA PHE A 488 13.19 20.94 6.88
C PHE A 488 13.60 20.92 5.41
N GLU A 489 14.90 20.95 5.11
CA GLU A 489 15.45 20.85 3.75
C GLU A 489 15.01 19.56 3.03
N LYS A 490 14.90 18.46 3.78
CA LYS A 490 14.35 17.19 3.28
C LYS A 490 12.84 17.17 3.14
N GLY A 491 12.13 18.24 3.52
CA GLY A 491 10.67 18.32 3.50
C GLY A 491 9.98 17.39 4.50
N ILE A 492 10.69 16.85 5.49
CA ILE A 492 10.16 15.90 6.47
C ILE A 492 9.37 16.64 7.57
N ILE A 493 9.74 17.89 7.82
CA ILE A 493 9.08 18.78 8.78
C ILE A 493 8.59 20.06 8.12
N HIS A 494 7.71 20.77 8.81
CA HIS A 494 7.28 22.11 8.45
C HIS A 494 7.15 22.97 9.72
N THR A 495 7.12 24.30 9.54
CA THR A 495 7.07 25.28 10.63
C THR A 495 5.64 25.70 10.96
N SER A 496 5.43 26.32 12.13
CA SER A 496 4.09 26.85 12.48
C SER A 496 3.69 28.07 11.67
N GLU A 497 4.66 28.82 11.18
CA GLU A 497 4.52 30.02 10.35
C GLU A 497 5.52 29.96 9.20
N PRO A 498 5.23 30.55 8.04
CA PRO A 498 6.18 30.61 6.93
C PRO A 498 7.51 31.21 7.38
N LEU A 499 8.59 30.59 6.93
CA LEU A 499 9.93 31.07 7.18
C LEU A 499 10.18 32.36 6.37
N GLU A 500 10.44 33.47 7.06
CA GLU A 500 10.69 34.79 6.44
C GLU A 500 12.17 35.09 6.29
N ALA A 501 12.56 35.67 5.16
CA ALA A 501 13.93 36.15 4.98
C ALA A 501 14.19 37.38 5.85
N PRO A 502 15.40 37.52 6.41
CA PRO A 502 15.75 38.73 7.14
C PRO A 502 15.56 39.96 6.22
N PRO A 503 15.08 41.10 6.78
CA PRO A 503 14.89 42.30 5.99
C PRO A 503 16.19 42.66 5.29
N ALA A 504 16.09 43.03 4.00
CA ALA A 504 17.25 43.42 3.22
C ALA A 504 17.94 44.58 3.95
N VAL A 505 19.21 44.38 4.32
CA VAL A 505 20.05 45.48 4.79
C VAL A 505 20.23 46.39 3.58
N GLU A 506 19.52 47.52 3.55
CA GLU A 506 19.78 48.59 2.61
C GLU A 506 21.22 49.05 2.89
N SER A 507 22.13 48.73 1.97
CA SER A 507 23.46 49.32 1.98
C SER A 507 23.29 50.83 1.73
N GLU A 508 23.51 51.63 2.78
CA GLU A 508 23.62 53.10 2.71
C GLU A 508 24.67 53.55 1.68
#